data_AF-A0A7S3ARR3-F1
#
_entry.id   AF-A0A7S3ARR3-F1
#
_cell.length_a   1.000
_cell.length_b   1.000
_cell.length_c   1.000
_cell.angle_alpha   90.00
_cell.angle_beta   90.00
_cell.angle_gamma   90.00
#
_symmetry.space_group_name_H-M   'P 1'
#
loop_
_entity.id
_entity.type
_entity.pdbx_description
1 polymer ?
#
loop_
_entity_poly.entity_id
_entity_poly.type
_entity_poly.pdbx_seq_one_letter_code
_entity_poly.pdbx_strand_id
1 'polypeptide(L)'
;MQGAVLCGAGDLLAQQLEGQHEADSWRCASAAAVGVGFGAFAYPIAYRVLDSRWPGSSMRAVMTKALAEVATLGTVGNAGSIGARGFLEGRGSSAVSTQLWHEMPAVLLNELRVWLPYNVVAFALIPAHLRPGATMLVEACWVTYISLVAHRPHERSGLGAGEAKADH
;
A
#
# COMPACT_ATOMS: atom_id res chain seq x y z
N MET A 1 -4.66 12.26 11.59
CA MET A 1 -3.35 12.94 11.69
C MET A 1 -2.20 11.95 11.76
N GLN A 2 -2.25 10.91 12.62
CA GLN A 2 -1.17 9.91 12.75
C GLN A 2 -0.80 9.23 11.42
N GLY A 3 -1.78 8.87 10.58
CA GLY A 3 -1.50 8.23 9.30
C GLY A 3 -0.74 9.09 8.29
N ALA A 4 -0.96 10.41 8.28
CA ALA A 4 -0.20 11.32 7.42
C ALA A 4 1.29 11.30 7.76
N VAL A 5 1.59 11.38 9.06
CA VAL A 5 2.97 11.39 9.58
C VAL A 5 3.65 10.05 9.30
N LEU A 6 2.98 8.94 9.59
CA LEU A 6 3.54 7.61 9.45
C LEU A 6 3.81 7.23 8.00
N CYS A 7 2.85 7.46 7.10
CA CYS A 7 3.03 7.15 5.68
C CYS A 7 4.00 8.11 4.99
N GLY A 8 3.99 9.40 5.34
CA GLY A 8 4.98 10.36 4.86
C GLY A 8 6.40 9.99 5.30
N ALA A 9 6.58 9.59 6.56
CA ALA A 9 7.86 9.13 7.07
C ALA A 9 8.33 7.82 6.41
N GLY A 10 7.40 6.90 6.13
CA GLY A 10 7.71 5.67 5.39
C GLY A 10 8.22 5.95 3.97
N ASP A 11 7.63 6.93 3.28
CA ASP A 11 8.12 7.33 1.97
C ASP A 11 9.50 8.02 2.02
N LEU A 12 9.75 8.89 3.02
CA LEU A 12 11.07 9.45 3.25
C LEU A 12 12.13 8.36 3.47
N LEU A 13 11.80 7.33 4.26
CA LEU A 13 12.68 6.19 4.46
C LEU A 13 12.96 5.45 3.14
N ALA A 14 11.94 5.26 2.30
CA ALA A 14 12.12 4.66 0.98
C ALA A 14 13.08 5.49 0.10
N GLN A 15 12.91 6.81 0.07
CA GLN A 15 13.79 7.71 -0.70
C GLN A 15 15.25 7.67 -0.20
N GLN A 16 15.46 7.57 1.11
CA GLN A 16 16.80 7.39 1.69
C GLN A 16 17.42 6.04 1.27
N LEU A 17 16.63 4.96 1.26
CA LEU A 17 17.09 3.65 0.80
C LEU A 17 17.38 3.60 -0.71
N GLU A 18 16.72 4.45 -1.50
CA GLU A 18 17.02 4.66 -2.92
C GLU A 18 18.28 5.51 -3.16
N GLY A 19 18.86 6.10 -2.10
CA GLY A 19 20.03 6.95 -2.19
C GLY A 19 19.72 8.38 -2.67
N GLN A 20 18.48 8.85 -2.55
CA GLN A 20 18.13 10.22 -2.91
C GLN A 20 18.72 11.22 -1.90
N HIS A 21 19.45 12.21 -2.41
CA HIS A 21 20.07 13.25 -1.61
C HIS A 21 19.12 14.41 -1.28
N GLU A 22 18.10 14.63 -2.11
CA GLU A 22 17.04 15.62 -1.91
C GLU A 22 15.69 14.91 -1.78
N ALA A 23 14.88 15.33 -0.80
CA ALA A 23 13.58 14.71 -0.58
C ALA A 23 12.55 15.21 -1.60
N ASP A 24 11.93 14.28 -2.32
CA ASP A 24 10.74 14.56 -3.14
C ASP A 24 9.53 14.80 -2.23
N SER A 25 9.23 16.09 -2.06
CA SER A 25 8.12 16.54 -1.21
C SER A 25 6.75 16.16 -1.77
N TRP A 26 6.61 16.02 -3.09
CA TRP A 26 5.34 15.66 -3.72
C TRP A 26 5.02 14.18 -3.49
N ARG A 27 6.04 13.33 -3.60
CA ARG A 27 5.93 11.89 -3.29
C ARG A 27 5.58 11.66 -1.82
N CYS A 28 6.23 12.38 -0.91
CA CYS A 28 5.90 12.35 0.52
C CYS A 28 4.48 12.84 0.81
N ALA A 29 4.06 13.95 0.19
CA ALA A 29 2.70 14.47 0.32
C ALA A 29 1.65 13.48 -0.19
N SER A 30 1.94 12.80 -1.30
CA SER A 30 1.08 11.75 -1.86
C SER A 30 0.95 10.56 -0.91
N ALA A 31 2.06 10.08 -0.34
CA ALA A 31 2.05 9.02 0.66
C ALA A 31 1.28 9.44 1.93
N ALA A 32 1.48 10.68 2.40
CA ALA A 32 0.77 11.22 3.55
C ALA A 32 -0.75 11.32 3.29
N ALA A 33 -1.17 11.74 2.09
CA ALA A 33 -2.58 11.80 1.71
C ALA A 33 -3.24 10.40 1.72
N VAL A 34 -2.55 9.39 1.20
CA VAL A 34 -2.99 7.99 1.31
C VAL A 34 -3.11 7.57 2.77
N GLY A 35 -2.12 7.90 3.60
CA GLY A 35 -2.14 7.64 5.04
C GLY A 35 -3.29 8.30 5.80
N VAL A 36 -3.74 9.48 5.36
CA VAL A 36 -4.97 10.10 5.88
C VAL A 36 -6.19 9.28 5.49
N GLY A 37 -6.32 8.89 4.21
CA GLY A 37 -7.43 8.09 3.72
C GLY A 37 -7.59 6.78 4.49
N PHE A 38 -6.49 6.02 4.63
CA PHE A 38 -6.50 4.75 5.34
C PHE A 38 -6.67 4.92 6.85
N GLY A 39 -5.86 5.79 7.47
CA GLY A 39 -5.82 5.93 8.92
C GLY A 39 -7.02 6.65 9.54
N ALA A 40 -7.62 7.62 8.83
CA ALA A 40 -8.77 8.37 9.35
C ALA A 40 -10.11 7.74 8.97
N PHE A 41 -10.18 7.03 7.84
CA PHE A 41 -11.45 6.53 7.30
C PHE A 41 -11.44 5.03 7.07
N ALA A 42 -10.55 4.49 6.23
CA ALA A 42 -10.65 3.11 5.77
C ALA A 42 -10.57 2.09 6.92
N TYR A 43 -9.49 2.12 7.72
CA TYR A 43 -9.32 1.16 8.82
C TYR A 43 -10.35 1.32 9.94
N PRO A 44 -10.65 2.53 10.46
CA PRO A 44 -11.70 2.69 11.47
C PRO A 44 -13.08 2.19 11.02
N ILE A 45 -13.46 2.44 9.76
CA ILE A 45 -14.73 1.99 9.20
C ILE A 45 -14.70 0.47 9.01
N ALA A 46 -13.65 -0.07 8.40
CA ALA A 46 -13.51 -1.50 8.16
C ALA A 46 -13.56 -2.30 9.46
N TYR A 47 -12.78 -1.94 10.47
CA TYR A 47 -12.80 -2.63 11.76
C TYR A 47 -14.18 -2.59 12.42
N ARG A 48 -14.87 -1.45 12.37
CA ARG A 48 -16.23 -1.32 12.92
C ARG A 48 -17.23 -2.23 12.22
N VAL A 49 -17.19 -2.29 10.88
CA VAL A 49 -18.06 -3.15 10.07
C VAL A 49 -17.76 -4.63 10.31
N LEU A 50 -16.49 -5.00 10.37
CA LEU A 50 -16.07 -6.38 10.60
C LEU A 50 -16.44 -6.87 12.01
N ASP A 51 -16.26 -6.03 13.02
CA ASP A 51 -16.65 -6.37 14.40
C ASP A 51 -18.17 -6.44 14.59
N SER A 52 -18.95 -5.60 13.91
CA SER A 52 -20.41 -5.67 13.97
C SER A 52 -20.97 -6.89 13.23
N ARG A 53 -20.35 -7.27 12.10
CA ARG A 53 -20.79 -8.39 11.27
C ARG A 53 -20.41 -9.76 11.84
N TRP A 54 -19.27 -9.85 12.54
CA TRP A 54 -18.76 -11.07 13.16
C TRP A 54 -18.36 -10.81 14.63
N PRO A 55 -19.32 -10.63 15.54
CA PRO A 55 -19.00 -10.29 16.93
C PRO A 55 -18.18 -11.38 17.64
N GLY A 56 -17.39 -10.96 18.63
CA GLY A 56 -16.57 -11.84 19.47
C GLY A 56 -15.18 -12.15 18.90
N SER A 57 -14.47 -13.04 19.60
CA SER A 57 -13.06 -13.38 19.40
C SER A 57 -12.83 -14.88 19.19
N SER A 58 -13.86 -15.65 18.83
CA SER A 58 -13.66 -17.05 18.45
C SER A 58 -12.70 -17.14 17.26
N MET A 59 -11.89 -18.21 17.17
CA MET A 59 -10.93 -18.38 16.07
C MET A 59 -11.61 -18.29 14.70
N ARG A 60 -12.84 -18.81 14.58
CA ARG A 60 -13.63 -18.68 13.35
C ARG A 60 -13.95 -17.23 13.02
N ALA A 61 -14.38 -16.43 14.00
CA ALA A 61 -14.67 -15.01 13.81
C ALA A 61 -13.40 -14.23 13.46
N VAL A 62 -12.30 -14.47 14.17
CA VAL A 62 -10.99 -13.86 13.90
C VAL A 62 -10.53 -14.14 12.47
N MET A 63 -10.50 -15.41 12.05
CA MET A 63 -10.08 -15.78 10.70
C MET A 63 -11.02 -15.20 9.63
N THR A 64 -12.33 -15.17 9.88
CA THR A 64 -13.29 -14.61 8.94
C THR A 64 -13.06 -13.10 8.74
N LYS A 65 -12.85 -12.36 9.83
CA LYS A 65 -12.52 -10.93 9.76
C LYS A 65 -11.19 -10.67 9.06
N ALA A 66 -10.16 -11.45 9.38
CA ALA A 66 -8.84 -11.31 8.79
C ALA A 66 -8.86 -11.55 7.28
N LEU A 67 -9.54 -12.60 6.83
CA LEU A 67 -9.70 -12.88 5.40
C LEU A 67 -10.59 -11.84 4.69
N ALA A 68 -11.65 -11.37 5.35
CA ALA A 68 -12.52 -10.33 4.79
C ALA A 68 -11.78 -8.99 4.66
N GLU A 69 -10.93 -8.64 5.60
CA GLU A 69 -10.09 -7.44 5.54
C GLU A 69 -9.12 -7.52 4.35
N VAL A 70 -8.37 -8.62 4.23
CA VAL A 70 -7.42 -8.82 3.12
C VAL A 70 -8.13 -8.84 1.76
N ALA A 71 -9.30 -9.46 1.68
CA ALA A 71 -10.09 -9.49 0.44
C ALA A 71 -10.64 -8.11 0.06
N THR A 72 -10.92 -7.24 1.03
CA THR A 72 -11.52 -5.92 0.79
C THR A 72 -10.45 -4.85 0.67
N LEU A 73 -9.82 -4.47 1.78
CA LEU A 73 -8.78 -3.45 1.80
C LEU A 73 -7.55 -3.90 1.04
N GLY A 74 -7.14 -5.16 1.20
CA GLY A 74 -5.93 -5.65 0.55
C GLY A 74 -6.03 -5.82 -0.97
N THR A 75 -7.22 -6.16 -1.50
CA THR A 75 -7.40 -6.29 -2.96
C THR A 75 -7.88 -4.97 -3.58
N VAL A 76 -8.98 -4.42 -3.08
CA VAL A 76 -9.62 -3.22 -3.66
C VAL A 76 -8.83 -1.96 -3.30
N GLY A 77 -8.33 -1.87 -2.07
CA GLY A 77 -7.53 -0.73 -1.62
C GLY A 77 -6.21 -0.60 -2.37
N ASN A 78 -5.44 -1.69 -2.50
CA ASN A 78 -4.18 -1.66 -3.25
C ASN A 78 -4.42 -1.40 -4.76
N ALA A 79 -5.40 -2.05 -5.39
CA ALA A 79 -5.72 -1.78 -6.80
C ALA A 79 -6.16 -0.32 -7.01
N GLY A 80 -6.99 0.21 -6.10
CA GLY A 80 -7.39 1.62 -6.11
C GLY A 80 -6.21 2.57 -5.93
N SER A 81 -5.27 2.25 -5.04
CA SER A 81 -4.07 3.05 -4.78
C SER A 81 -3.13 3.08 -5.99
N ILE A 82 -2.84 1.92 -6.60
CA ILE A 82 -2.04 1.83 -7.83
C ILE A 82 -2.72 2.57 -8.98
N GLY A 83 -4.02 2.34 -9.18
CA GLY A 83 -4.79 2.98 -10.23
C GLY A 83 -4.83 4.50 -10.09
N ALA A 84 -5.14 5.00 -8.88
CA ALA A 84 -5.19 6.44 -8.60
C ALA A 84 -3.84 7.12 -8.84
N ARG A 85 -2.72 6.52 -8.38
CA ARG A 85 -1.38 7.06 -8.63
C ARG A 85 -1.05 7.10 -10.12
N GLY A 86 -1.33 6.03 -10.85
CA GLY A 86 -1.12 6.00 -12.30
C GLY A 86 -1.89 7.09 -13.04
N PHE A 87 -3.14 7.35 -12.67
CA PHE A 87 -3.92 8.45 -13.28
C PHE A 87 -3.43 9.85 -12.87
N LEU A 88 -3.06 10.04 -11.60
CA LEU A 88 -2.51 11.32 -11.11
C LEU A 88 -1.16 11.66 -11.77
N GLU A 89 -0.38 10.66 -12.14
CA GLU A 89 0.86 10.79 -12.91
C GLU A 89 0.64 10.97 -14.41
N GLY A 90 -0.62 11.06 -14.87
CA GLY A 90 -0.96 11.27 -16.28
C GLY A 90 -0.83 10.05 -17.18
N ARG A 91 -0.72 8.84 -16.62
CA ARG A 91 -0.67 7.60 -17.41
C ARG A 91 -2.05 7.31 -18.03
N GLY A 92 -2.06 6.84 -19.28
CA GLY A 92 -3.28 6.43 -19.97
C GLY A 92 -3.93 5.19 -19.34
N SER A 93 -5.24 5.03 -19.50
CA SER A 93 -6.02 3.92 -18.90
C SER A 93 -5.52 2.53 -19.27
N SER A 94 -5.05 2.34 -20.51
CA SER A 94 -4.44 1.06 -20.92
C SER A 94 -3.15 0.76 -20.18
N ALA A 95 -2.30 1.77 -19.93
CA ALA A 95 -1.04 1.59 -19.20
C ALA A 95 -1.30 1.27 -17.72
N VAL A 96 -2.27 1.95 -17.09
CA VAL A 96 -2.70 1.66 -15.72
C VAL A 96 -3.26 0.24 -15.60
N SER A 97 -4.07 -0.20 -16.56
CA SER A 97 -4.61 -1.55 -16.60
C SER A 97 -3.50 -2.60 -16.70
N THR A 98 -2.56 -2.43 -17.63
CA THR A 98 -1.41 -3.33 -17.78
C THR A 98 -0.59 -3.42 -16.50
N GLN A 99 -0.33 -2.29 -15.83
CA GLN A 99 0.39 -2.26 -14.56
C GLN A 99 -0.35 -3.04 -13.47
N LEU A 100 -1.66 -2.83 -13.33
CA LEU A 100 -2.47 -3.59 -12.37
C LEU A 100 -2.39 -5.10 -12.65
N TRP A 101 -2.51 -5.52 -13.91
CA TRP A 101 -2.42 -6.94 -14.27
C TRP A 101 -1.07 -7.58 -13.92
N HIS A 102 0.03 -6.83 -14.08
CA HIS A 102 1.37 -7.33 -13.79
C HIS A 102 1.70 -7.32 -12.30
N GLU A 103 1.33 -6.26 -11.58
CA GLU A 103 1.77 -6.04 -10.20
C GLU A 103 0.84 -6.71 -9.17
N MET A 104 -0.47 -6.76 -9.44
CA MET A 104 -1.44 -7.25 -8.46
C MET A 104 -1.19 -8.68 -7.96
N PRO A 105 -0.75 -9.66 -8.77
CA PRO A 105 -0.47 -11.00 -8.24
C PRO A 105 0.61 -11.00 -7.15
N ALA A 106 1.70 -10.25 -7.35
CA ALA A 106 2.77 -10.13 -6.37
C ALA A 106 2.31 -9.33 -5.15
N VAL A 107 1.55 -8.25 -5.37
CA VAL A 107 0.95 -7.45 -4.30
C VAL A 107 0.03 -8.30 -3.43
N LEU A 108 -0.90 -9.06 -4.00
CA LEU A 108 -1.84 -9.92 -3.26
C LEU A 108 -1.14 -11.03 -2.46
N LEU A 109 -0.07 -11.61 -3.02
CA LEU A 109 0.71 -12.61 -2.31
C LEU A 109 1.42 -12.00 -1.09
N ASN A 110 2.01 -10.82 -1.26
CA ASN A 110 2.65 -10.10 -0.16
C ASN A 110 1.62 -9.57 0.85
N GLU A 111 0.43 -9.20 0.38
CA GLU A 111 -0.70 -8.79 1.21
C GLU A 111 -1.08 -9.92 2.15
N LEU A 112 -1.26 -11.13 1.64
CA LEU A 112 -1.53 -12.32 2.44
C LEU A 112 -0.40 -12.62 3.43
N ARG A 113 0.87 -12.41 3.05
CA ARG A 113 2.02 -12.69 3.92
C ARG A 113 2.15 -11.71 5.08
N VAL A 114 1.76 -10.46 4.89
CA VAL A 114 1.91 -9.39 5.89
C VAL A 114 0.62 -9.22 6.69
N TRP A 115 -0.49 -9.01 5.99
CA TRP A 115 -1.74 -8.58 6.61
C TRP A 115 -2.55 -9.73 7.17
N LEU A 116 -2.50 -10.94 6.60
CA LEU A 116 -3.23 -12.06 7.20
C LEU A 116 -2.71 -12.40 8.60
N PRO A 117 -1.39 -12.58 8.84
CA PRO A 117 -0.88 -12.81 10.19
C PRO A 117 -1.14 -11.62 11.12
N TYR A 118 -0.94 -10.39 10.64
CA TYR A 118 -1.20 -9.19 11.43
C TYR A 118 -2.67 -9.09 11.85
N ASN A 119 -3.61 -9.29 10.92
CA ASN A 119 -5.03 -9.20 11.20
C ASN A 119 -5.49 -10.28 12.18
N VAL A 120 -4.94 -11.50 12.09
CA VAL A 120 -5.22 -12.54 13.08
C VAL A 120 -4.81 -12.05 14.48
N VAL A 121 -3.61 -11.47 14.63
CA VAL A 121 -3.17 -10.88 15.89
C VAL A 121 -4.07 -9.70 16.30
N ALA A 122 -4.41 -8.80 15.38
CA ALA A 122 -5.21 -7.62 15.66
C ALA A 122 -6.61 -7.98 16.16
N PHE A 123 -7.30 -8.91 15.49
CA PHE A 123 -8.64 -9.33 15.87
C PHE A 123 -8.68 -10.26 17.09
N ALA A 124 -7.60 -11.01 17.35
CA ALA A 124 -7.53 -11.90 18.51
C ALA A 124 -7.09 -11.18 19.80
N LEU A 125 -6.09 -10.29 19.71
CA LEU A 125 -5.35 -9.78 20.88
C LEU A 125 -5.45 -8.26 21.07
N ILE A 126 -5.58 -7.48 19.99
CA ILE A 126 -5.57 -6.01 20.10
C ILE A 126 -7.00 -5.51 20.42
N PRO A 127 -7.18 -4.66 21.46
CA PRO A 127 -8.47 -4.04 21.75
C PRO A 127 -8.98 -3.22 20.56
N ALA A 128 -10.29 -3.30 20.27
CA ALA A 128 -10.88 -2.74 19.06
C ALA A 128 -10.57 -1.24 18.84
N HIS A 129 -10.50 -0.44 19.90
CA HIS A 129 -10.19 1.00 19.82
C HIS A 129 -8.71 1.30 19.51
N LEU A 130 -7.80 0.35 19.75
CA LEU A 130 -6.36 0.50 19.45
C LEU A 130 -6.00 -0.06 18.07
N ARG A 131 -6.83 -0.94 17.49
CA ARG A 131 -6.53 -1.60 16.21
C ARG A 131 -6.19 -0.62 15.09
N PRO A 132 -6.97 0.43 14.79
CA PRO A 132 -6.61 1.35 13.71
C PRO A 132 -5.22 1.97 13.88
N GLY A 133 -4.85 2.34 15.11
CA GLY A 133 -3.53 2.91 15.40
C GLY A 133 -2.40 1.88 15.24
N ALA A 134 -2.60 0.66 15.75
CA ALA A 134 -1.64 -0.43 15.57
C ALA A 134 -1.45 -0.79 14.09
N THR A 135 -2.53 -0.77 13.31
CA THR A 135 -2.52 -1.05 11.87
C THR A 135 -1.74 0.02 11.13
N MET A 136 -1.85 1.28 11.53
CA MET A 136 -1.08 2.36 10.92
C MET A 136 0.44 2.22 11.12
N LEU A 137 0.90 1.55 12.18
CA LEU A 137 2.32 1.27 12.35
C LEU A 137 2.83 0.24 11.34
N VAL A 138 2.04 -0.80 11.08
CA VAL A 138 2.35 -1.80 10.04
C VAL A 138 2.24 -1.18 8.65
N GLU A 139 1.23 -0.32 8.45
CA GLU A 139 1.00 0.41 7.19
C GLU A 139 2.18 1.34 6.85
N ALA A 140 2.87 1.92 7.84
CA ALA A 140 4.07 2.72 7.58
C ALA A 140 5.19 1.90 6.90
N CYS A 141 5.40 0.67 7.38
CA CYS A 141 6.33 -0.27 6.76
C CYS A 141 5.86 -0.70 5.37
N TRP A 142 4.55 -0.94 5.22
CA TRP A 142 3.94 -1.29 3.93
C TRP A 142 4.11 -0.17 2.90
N VAL A 143 3.85 1.09 3.28
CA VAL A 143 4.05 2.26 2.42
C VAL A 143 5.50 2.40 2.00
N THR A 144 6.46 2.16 2.91
CA THR A 144 7.89 2.14 2.55
C THR A 144 8.15 1.13 1.44
N TYR A 145 7.63 -0.10 1.58
CA TYR A 145 7.75 -1.15 0.56
C TYR A 145 7.10 -0.76 -0.77
N ILE A 146 5.86 -0.26 -0.75
CA ILE A 146 5.14 0.15 -1.96
C ILE A 146 5.86 1.29 -2.66
N SER A 147 6.37 2.26 -1.91
CA SER A 147 7.16 3.37 -2.44
C SER A 147 8.44 2.88 -3.13
N LEU A 148 9.16 1.93 -2.53
CA LEU A 148 10.31 1.30 -3.17
C LEU A 148 9.92 0.56 -4.46
N VAL A 149 8.82 -0.22 -4.44
CA VAL A 149 8.36 -0.98 -5.62
C VAL A 149 7.96 -0.05 -6.76
N ALA A 150 7.21 1.00 -6.47
CA ALA A 150 6.73 1.95 -7.47
C ALA A 150 7.85 2.72 -8.19
N HIS A 151 9.02 2.86 -7.54
CA HIS A 151 10.16 3.61 -8.06
C HIS A 151 11.37 2.74 -8.36
N ARG A 152 11.21 1.41 -8.40
CA ARG A 152 12.26 0.55 -8.94
C ARG A 152 12.58 1.02 -10.36
N PRO A 153 13.87 1.16 -10.72
CA PRO A 153 14.23 1.32 -12.12
C PRO A 153 13.65 0.11 -12.85
N HIS A 154 12.66 0.32 -13.71
CA HIS A 154 12.40 -0.65 -14.75
C HIS A 154 13.71 -0.74 -15.52
N GLU A 155 14.39 -1.89 -15.45
CA GLU A 155 15.44 -2.19 -16.41
C GLU A 155 14.85 -1.85 -17.76
N ARG A 156 15.39 -0.81 -18.39
CA ARG A 156 15.01 -0.42 -19.74
C ARG A 156 15.14 -1.69 -20.56
N SER A 157 14.02 -2.29 -20.92
CA SER A 157 13.96 -3.31 -21.95
C SER A 157 14.76 -2.76 -23.11
N GLY A 158 15.84 -3.47 -23.47
CA GLY A 158 16.90 -3.01 -24.34
C GLY A 158 16.44 -2.76 -25.77
N LEU A 159 15.74 -1.66 -26.00
CA LEU A 159 15.35 -1.12 -27.29
C LEU A 159 15.56 0.40 -27.24
N GLY A 160 16.75 0.85 -27.63
CA GLY A 160 17.10 2.27 -27.70
C GLY A 160 18.58 2.59 -27.70
N ALA A 161 19.47 1.62 -27.46
CA ALA A 161 20.91 1.79 -27.62
C ALA A 161 21.35 1.26 -28.99
N GLY A 162 20.92 1.92 -30.06
CA GLY A 162 21.24 1.50 -31.42
C GLY A 162 20.76 2.50 -32.44
N GLU A 163 21.21 3.76 -32.36
CA GLU A 163 21.45 4.66 -33.50
C GLU A 163 21.84 6.05 -32.96
N ALA A 164 23.09 6.16 -32.53
CA ALA A 164 23.79 7.44 -32.45
C ALA A 164 25.25 7.18 -32.86
N LYS A 165 25.43 6.85 -34.13
CA LYS A 165 26.72 6.93 -34.83
C LYS A 165 26.47 7.03 -36.33
N ALA A 166 27.23 7.91 -36.97
CA ALA A 166 27.20 8.38 -38.36
C ALA A 166 26.30 9.62 -38.54
N ASP A 167 26.75 10.78 -39.02
CA ASP A 167 28.01 11.17 -39.64
C ASP A 167 28.24 12.69 -39.49
N HIS A 168 29.48 13.08 -39.79
CA HIS A 168 30.10 14.41 -39.84
C HIS A 168 29.27 15.57 -40.40
#